data_AF-A0A936H0Y5-F1
#
_entry.id   AF-A0A936H0Y5-F1
#
_cell.length_a   1.000
_cell.length_b   1.000
_cell.length_c   1.000
_cell.angle_alpha   90.00
_cell.angle_beta   90.00
_cell.angle_gamma   90.00
#
_symmetry.space_group_name_H-M   'P 1'
#
loop_
_entity.id
_entity.type
_entity.pdbx_description
1 polymer ?
#
loop_
_entity_poly.entity_id
_entity_poly.type
_entity_poly.pdbx_seq_one_letter_code
_entity_poly.pdbx_strand_id
1 'polypeptide(L)'
;MEKRIVMGLLTVAAFFIAQKGGKLFLMIDGYAALPYIQKAIWVRGVWYMLFPLLLLGLFHGFSKMAAEAGVATRARQGIGIGFLGALPMLLGAAALAGFRIRLDPGSIFTGCVLAAVAEEILYRGFLFGQLFRHSRLGFFPAGLMGALIFGAGHLYQSQDPSTMAGIFLITMMGGLWFSWLYVEWGYNLWVPISLHFFMNLSWNLFPVSENALGPLGPNIFRALTIILSIALTVWHKRRSGEAWIIRGRRWLADTPRQRQPLSFASPLLFLPLGIALLSLPLAGQAQRTLQGRVVDAQGRALPYVNVGLPETSLGTVSGMDGSFQLYLPDSIGSSRQVRFSMVGFESKLLRVDQLAPASGEATDITLFEQAIELSEVTVLPQYKKTRTIGKERPGASMAVNFSISKLPNQNLGAEVGRKFRMPGKEAMVEQFHFYVSQNNFDTLRLRINAYALENGRPGAPLMRENILVELAGKKTGWIAVDLRPYQILAREDIVVAAEWVYYAGKGTYFALPISVPSDGVHFYQYGSQAKWKKFPMMSSAMYLTVSW
;
A
#
# COMPACT_ATOMS: atom_id res chain seq x y z
N MET A 1 9.03 -43.05 -7.32
CA MET A 1 9.40 -41.80 -6.61
C MET A 1 9.25 -42.04 -5.12
N GLU A 2 10.24 -41.74 -4.29
CA GLU A 2 10.12 -41.94 -2.83
C GLU A 2 8.91 -41.17 -2.28
N LYS A 3 8.08 -41.80 -1.42
CA LYS A 3 6.86 -41.22 -0.81
C LYS A 3 7.07 -39.82 -0.21
N ARG A 4 8.28 -39.55 0.29
CA ARG A 4 8.70 -38.26 0.87
C ARG A 4 8.87 -37.14 -0.17
N ILE A 5 9.40 -37.46 -1.35
CA ILE A 5 9.54 -36.50 -2.45
C ILE A 5 8.16 -36.12 -2.99
N VAL A 6 7.27 -37.11 -3.15
CA VAL A 6 5.88 -36.89 -3.58
C VAL A 6 5.17 -35.94 -2.61
N MET A 7 5.29 -36.16 -1.30
CA MET A 7 4.70 -35.30 -0.28
C MET A 7 5.27 -33.87 -0.30
N GLY A 8 6.57 -33.72 -0.54
CA GLY A 8 7.19 -32.40 -0.72
C GLY A 8 6.62 -31.65 -1.93
N LEU A 9 6.49 -32.32 -3.08
CA LEU A 9 5.89 -31.74 -4.30
C LEU A 9 4.41 -31.38 -4.08
N LEU A 10 3.64 -32.26 -3.45
CA LEU A 10 2.24 -32.01 -3.11
C LEU A 10 2.09 -30.82 -2.17
N THR A 11 2.98 -30.68 -1.18
CA THR A 11 2.98 -29.54 -0.26
C THR A 11 3.20 -28.22 -1.02
N VAL A 12 4.19 -28.18 -1.92
CA VAL A 12 4.48 -26.97 -2.71
C VAL A 12 3.33 -26.63 -3.65
N ALA A 13 2.78 -27.62 -4.37
CA ALA A 13 1.65 -27.43 -5.26
C ALA A 13 0.41 -26.90 -4.50
N ALA A 14 0.09 -27.54 -3.37
CA ALA A 14 -0.99 -27.11 -2.50
C ALA A 14 -0.78 -25.70 -1.95
N PHE A 15 0.44 -25.34 -1.57
CA PHE A 15 0.75 -24.00 -1.09
C PHE A 15 0.45 -22.92 -2.15
N PHE A 16 0.81 -23.16 -3.42
CA PHE A 16 0.47 -22.21 -4.49
C PHE A 16 -1.03 -22.13 -4.77
N ILE A 17 -1.74 -23.25 -4.66
CA ILE A 17 -3.22 -23.27 -4.73
C ILE A 17 -3.81 -22.46 -3.57
N ALA A 18 -3.30 -22.62 -2.36
CA ALA A 18 -3.71 -21.82 -1.20
C ALA A 18 -3.47 -20.32 -1.47
N GLN A 19 -2.31 -19.94 -1.98
CA GLN A 19 -1.94 -18.54 -2.21
C GLN A 19 -2.74 -17.86 -3.34
N LYS A 20 -3.23 -18.59 -4.34
CA LYS A 20 -3.95 -18.04 -5.50
C LYS A 20 -5.46 -18.29 -5.47
N GLY A 21 -5.90 -19.30 -4.73
CA GLY A 21 -7.28 -19.80 -4.75
C GLY A 21 -8.31 -18.87 -4.11
N GLY A 22 -7.91 -17.86 -3.34
CA GLY A 22 -8.84 -16.84 -2.83
C GLY A 22 -9.62 -16.11 -3.94
N LYS A 23 -9.10 -16.10 -5.18
CA LYS A 23 -9.80 -15.57 -6.35
C LYS A 23 -11.04 -16.39 -6.75
N LEU A 24 -11.11 -17.66 -6.38
CA LEU A 24 -12.26 -18.53 -6.67
C LEU A 24 -13.53 -18.03 -5.97
N PHE A 25 -13.40 -17.34 -4.82
CA PHE A 25 -14.56 -16.75 -4.16
C PHE A 25 -15.23 -15.64 -4.97
N LEU A 26 -14.53 -15.02 -5.93
CA LEU A 26 -15.15 -14.07 -6.86
C LEU A 26 -16.21 -14.71 -7.76
N MET A 27 -16.20 -16.04 -7.88
CA MET A 27 -17.20 -16.81 -8.63
C MET A 27 -18.46 -17.09 -7.80
N ILE A 28 -18.45 -16.79 -6.50
CA ILE A 28 -19.61 -16.96 -5.62
C ILE A 28 -20.49 -15.72 -5.69
N ASP A 29 -21.76 -15.90 -6.04
CA ASP A 29 -22.74 -14.82 -6.07
C ASP A 29 -22.81 -14.09 -4.72
N GLY A 30 -22.80 -12.76 -4.77
CA GLY A 30 -22.80 -11.91 -3.58
C GLY A 30 -21.45 -11.73 -2.89
N TYR A 31 -20.43 -12.56 -3.14
CA TYR A 31 -19.10 -12.40 -2.53
C TYR A 31 -18.46 -11.04 -2.84
N ALA A 32 -18.58 -10.60 -4.10
CA ALA A 32 -18.05 -9.32 -4.54
C ALA A 32 -18.67 -8.12 -3.80
N ALA A 33 -19.91 -8.25 -3.29
CA ALA A 33 -20.60 -7.22 -2.52
C ALA A 33 -20.24 -7.22 -1.03
N LEU A 34 -19.54 -8.25 -0.53
CA LEU A 34 -19.21 -8.33 0.89
C LEU A 34 -18.27 -7.18 1.34
N PRO A 35 -18.42 -6.69 2.58
CA PRO A 35 -17.46 -5.80 3.21
C PRO A 35 -16.05 -6.39 3.25
N TYR A 36 -15.03 -5.52 3.27
CA TYR A 36 -13.62 -5.94 3.28
C TYR A 36 -13.29 -6.95 4.38
N ILE A 37 -13.78 -6.74 5.61
CA ILE A 37 -13.52 -7.64 6.74
C ILE A 37 -14.07 -9.05 6.45
N GLN A 38 -15.27 -9.14 5.89
CA GLN A 38 -15.85 -10.44 5.52
C GLN A 38 -15.05 -11.09 4.40
N LYS A 39 -14.67 -10.36 3.34
CA LYS A 39 -13.78 -10.87 2.28
C LYS A 39 -12.45 -11.38 2.85
N ALA A 40 -11.87 -10.65 3.80
CA ALA A 40 -10.64 -11.06 4.49
C ALA A 40 -10.86 -12.34 5.29
N ILE A 41 -11.99 -12.50 5.99
CA ILE A 41 -12.34 -13.75 6.68
C ILE A 41 -12.43 -14.92 5.70
N TRP A 42 -13.10 -14.76 4.55
CA TRP A 42 -13.15 -15.80 3.52
C TRP A 42 -11.76 -16.16 2.97
N VAL A 43 -10.98 -15.17 2.55
CA VAL A 43 -9.67 -15.45 1.93
C VAL A 43 -8.65 -15.94 2.96
N ARG A 44 -8.47 -15.22 4.07
CA ARG A 44 -7.44 -15.52 5.05
C ARG A 44 -7.90 -16.57 6.06
N GLY A 45 -9.13 -16.44 6.58
CA GLY A 45 -9.68 -17.34 7.59
C GLY A 45 -10.18 -18.66 7.03
N VAL A 46 -10.89 -18.66 5.91
CA VAL A 46 -11.41 -19.90 5.33
C VAL A 46 -10.37 -20.54 4.42
N TRP A 47 -9.90 -19.84 3.38
CA TRP A 47 -9.00 -20.46 2.41
C TRP A 47 -7.57 -20.60 2.93
N TYR A 48 -6.90 -19.53 3.36
CA TYR A 48 -5.47 -19.62 3.74
C TYR A 48 -5.23 -20.44 5.00
N MET A 49 -6.21 -20.57 5.89
CA MET A 49 -6.07 -21.33 7.13
C MET A 49 -6.68 -22.73 7.04
N LEU A 50 -7.94 -22.88 6.64
CA LEU A 50 -8.59 -24.21 6.67
C LEU A 50 -8.08 -25.13 5.57
N PHE A 51 -7.80 -24.62 4.37
CA PHE A 51 -7.32 -25.47 3.28
C PHE A 51 -6.00 -26.19 3.62
N PRO A 52 -4.94 -25.51 4.14
CA PRO A 52 -3.74 -26.20 4.60
C PRO A 52 -4.00 -27.20 5.73
N LEU A 53 -4.86 -26.86 6.70
CA LEU A 53 -5.20 -27.78 7.81
C LEU A 53 -5.90 -29.04 7.31
N LEU A 54 -6.87 -28.89 6.41
CA LEU A 54 -7.55 -30.03 5.76
C LEU A 54 -6.54 -30.93 5.06
N LEU A 55 -5.61 -30.36 4.30
CA LEU A 55 -4.55 -31.12 3.64
C LEU A 55 -3.62 -31.83 4.63
N LEU A 56 -3.28 -31.22 5.77
CA LEU A 56 -2.53 -31.90 6.84
C LEU A 56 -3.31 -33.09 7.39
N GLY A 57 -4.62 -32.95 7.59
CA GLY A 57 -5.51 -34.04 7.99
C GLY A 57 -5.53 -35.17 6.96
N LEU A 58 -5.52 -34.85 5.66
CA LEU A 58 -5.45 -35.84 4.59
C LEU A 58 -4.07 -36.50 4.47
N PHE A 59 -2.98 -35.75 4.69
CA PHE A 59 -1.61 -36.27 4.59
C PHE A 59 -1.23 -37.18 5.76
N HIS A 60 -1.67 -36.83 6.99
CA HIS A 60 -1.18 -37.46 8.23
C HIS A 60 -2.26 -38.08 9.10
N GLY A 61 -3.53 -37.91 8.73
CA GLY A 61 -4.71 -38.23 9.54
C GLY A 61 -5.18 -37.05 10.38
N PHE A 62 -6.50 -36.86 10.45
CA PHE A 62 -7.12 -35.72 11.16
C PHE A 62 -6.79 -35.67 12.67
N SER A 63 -6.53 -36.82 13.30
CA SER A 63 -6.10 -36.87 14.71
C SER A 63 -4.71 -36.27 14.95
N LYS A 64 -3.85 -36.21 13.92
CA LYS A 64 -2.50 -35.64 13.99
C LYS A 64 -2.39 -34.24 13.40
N MET A 65 -3.42 -33.76 12.72
CA MET A 65 -3.47 -32.46 12.02
C MET A 65 -2.94 -31.30 12.89
N ALA A 66 -3.44 -31.18 14.11
CA ALA A 66 -3.06 -30.11 15.03
C ALA A 66 -1.59 -30.20 15.48
N ALA A 67 -1.06 -31.42 15.64
CA ALA A 67 0.34 -31.63 15.99
C ALA A 67 1.28 -31.39 14.79
N GLU A 68 0.85 -31.73 13.58
CA GLU A 68 1.61 -31.48 12.34
C GLU A 68 1.65 -30.00 11.95
N ALA A 69 0.57 -29.25 12.23
CA ALA A 69 0.57 -27.79 12.09
C ALA A 69 1.38 -27.09 13.20
N GLY A 70 1.58 -27.75 14.35
CA GLY A 70 2.23 -27.17 15.52
C GLY A 70 1.32 -26.32 16.41
N VAL A 71 0.00 -26.50 16.31
CA VAL A 71 -0.99 -25.77 17.15
C VAL A 71 -1.39 -26.55 18.41
N ALA A 72 -1.14 -27.86 18.47
CA ALA A 72 -1.41 -28.70 19.64
C ALA A 72 -0.36 -28.55 20.77
N THR A 73 0.67 -27.73 20.56
CA THR A 73 1.81 -27.56 21.48
C THR A 73 1.50 -26.54 22.59
N ARG A 74 2.48 -26.32 23.48
CA ARG A 74 2.42 -25.45 24.67
C ARG A 74 2.04 -23.99 24.32
N ALA A 75 0.75 -23.72 24.16
CA ALA A 75 0.22 -22.42 23.71
C ALA A 75 0.57 -21.28 24.66
N ARG A 76 0.37 -21.47 25.97
CA ARG A 76 0.69 -20.44 26.99
C ARG A 76 2.17 -20.03 26.94
N GLN A 77 3.06 -21.01 26.76
CA GLN A 77 4.49 -20.75 26.62
C GLN A 77 4.78 -20.00 25.32
N GLY A 78 4.19 -20.42 24.20
CA GLY A 78 4.39 -19.76 22.91
C GLY A 78 3.93 -18.31 22.90
N ILE A 79 2.75 -18.04 23.47
CA ILE A 79 2.19 -16.70 23.61
C ILE A 79 3.06 -15.83 24.53
N GLY A 80 3.49 -16.37 25.69
CA GLY A 80 4.36 -15.63 26.61
C GLY A 80 5.69 -15.23 25.97
N ILE A 81 6.32 -16.15 25.25
CA ILE A 81 7.60 -15.88 24.57
C ILE A 81 7.44 -14.92 23.40
N GLY A 82 6.38 -15.06 22.60
CA GLY A 82 6.09 -14.13 21.50
C GLY A 82 5.83 -12.70 22.01
N PHE A 83 5.07 -12.56 23.11
CA PHE A 83 4.86 -11.28 23.77
C PHE A 83 6.17 -10.66 24.30
N LEU A 84 6.92 -11.40 25.11
CA LEU A 84 8.19 -10.92 25.67
C LEU A 84 9.18 -10.53 24.58
N GLY A 85 9.26 -11.34 23.51
CA GLY A 85 10.10 -11.05 22.35
C GLY A 85 9.73 -9.73 21.66
N ALA A 86 8.43 -9.43 21.53
CA ALA A 86 7.92 -8.23 20.85
C ALA A 86 7.92 -6.95 21.71
N LEU A 87 8.21 -7.03 23.01
CA LEU A 87 8.20 -5.87 23.91
C LEU A 87 9.03 -4.68 23.42
N PRO A 88 10.25 -4.86 22.88
CA PRO A 88 11.04 -3.73 22.37
C PRO A 88 10.30 -2.95 21.28
N MET A 89 9.63 -3.64 20.34
CA MET A 89 8.81 -2.99 19.31
C MET A 89 7.59 -2.29 19.90
N LEU A 90 6.85 -2.92 20.81
CA LEU A 90 5.67 -2.31 21.42
C LEU A 90 6.03 -1.02 22.17
N LEU A 91 7.02 -1.10 23.07
CA LEU A 91 7.45 0.04 23.90
C LEU A 91 8.14 1.12 23.07
N GLY A 92 9.00 0.71 22.12
CA GLY A 92 9.70 1.63 21.25
C GLY A 92 8.79 2.38 20.30
N ALA A 93 7.82 1.69 19.69
CA ALA A 93 6.82 2.34 18.83
C ALA A 93 5.92 3.28 19.64
N ALA A 94 5.51 2.90 20.86
CA ALA A 94 4.78 3.78 21.76
C ALA A 94 5.56 5.05 22.10
N ALA A 95 6.84 4.92 22.46
CA ALA A 95 7.71 6.06 22.76
C ALA A 95 7.89 6.99 21.54
N LEU A 96 8.18 6.43 20.36
CA LEU A 96 8.32 7.20 19.12
C LEU A 96 7.03 7.92 18.70
N ALA A 97 5.87 7.35 19.02
CA ALA A 97 4.56 7.96 18.76
C ALA A 97 4.10 8.93 19.87
N GLY A 98 4.92 9.19 20.90
CA GLY A 98 4.53 10.01 22.04
C GLY A 98 3.33 9.44 22.80
N PHE A 99 3.22 8.10 22.86
CA PHE A 99 2.12 7.34 23.47
C PHE A 99 0.73 7.62 22.87
N ARG A 100 0.66 8.19 21.66
CA ARG A 100 -0.61 8.41 20.96
C ARG A 100 -1.07 7.11 20.31
N ILE A 101 -2.09 6.50 20.87
CA ILE A 101 -2.64 5.22 20.39
C ILE A 101 -3.66 5.48 19.28
N ARG A 102 -3.54 4.75 18.17
CA ARG A 102 -4.57 4.65 17.13
C ARG A 102 -5.31 3.32 17.25
N LEU A 103 -6.61 3.37 17.55
CA LEU A 103 -7.46 2.17 17.60
C LEU A 103 -8.29 2.04 16.33
N ASP A 104 -8.06 0.96 15.59
CA ASP A 104 -8.88 0.52 14.47
C ASP A 104 -9.17 -0.98 14.63
N PRO A 105 -10.32 -1.34 15.24
CA PRO A 105 -10.66 -2.74 15.50
C PRO A 105 -10.68 -3.62 14.25
N GLY A 106 -11.11 -3.06 13.10
CA GLY A 106 -11.15 -3.78 11.83
C GLY A 106 -9.75 -4.10 11.30
N SER A 107 -8.86 -3.11 11.35
CA SER A 107 -7.45 -3.29 10.96
C SER A 107 -6.69 -4.20 11.93
N ILE A 108 -6.94 -4.08 13.24
CA ILE A 108 -6.34 -4.97 14.25
C ILE A 108 -6.80 -6.42 14.03
N PHE A 109 -8.10 -6.63 13.80
CA PHE A 109 -8.60 -7.97 13.56
C PHE A 109 -8.03 -8.58 12.27
N THR A 110 -8.11 -7.86 11.15
CA THR A 110 -7.68 -8.40 9.84
C THR A 110 -6.16 -8.43 9.67
N GLY A 111 -5.47 -7.40 10.13
CA GLY A 111 -4.03 -7.17 9.94
C GLY A 111 -3.13 -7.67 11.08
N CYS A 112 -3.67 -7.90 12.28
CA CYS A 112 -2.91 -8.51 13.38
C CYS A 112 -3.37 -9.94 13.64
N VAL A 113 -4.64 -10.14 14.02
CA VAL A 113 -5.12 -11.48 14.45
C VAL A 113 -5.18 -12.45 13.27
N LEU A 114 -5.97 -12.12 12.25
CA LEU A 114 -6.22 -13.00 11.12
C LEU A 114 -4.97 -13.20 10.26
N ALA A 115 -4.18 -12.14 10.07
CA ALA A 115 -2.89 -12.22 9.39
C ALA A 115 -1.93 -13.16 10.10
N ALA A 116 -1.70 -12.97 11.41
CA ALA A 116 -0.77 -13.81 12.17
C ALA A 116 -1.18 -15.28 12.15
N VAL A 117 -2.43 -15.61 12.42
CA VAL A 117 -2.86 -17.01 12.47
C VAL A 117 -2.79 -17.66 11.09
N ALA A 118 -3.37 -17.04 10.06
CA ALA A 118 -3.46 -17.64 8.73
C ALA A 118 -2.08 -17.75 8.06
N GLU A 119 -1.25 -16.70 8.14
CA GLU A 119 0.06 -16.69 7.49
C GLU A 119 1.03 -17.65 8.19
N GLU A 120 1.03 -17.74 9.52
CA GLU A 120 1.90 -18.69 10.21
C GLU A 120 1.47 -20.14 9.98
N ILE A 121 0.17 -20.45 9.94
CA ILE A 121 -0.32 -21.80 9.58
C ILE A 121 0.13 -22.16 8.16
N LEU A 122 -0.05 -21.27 7.19
CA LEU A 122 0.29 -21.55 5.80
C LEU A 122 1.81 -21.65 5.57
N TYR A 123 2.58 -20.69 6.07
CA TYR A 123 4.02 -20.62 5.79
C TYR A 123 4.86 -21.52 6.70
N ARG A 124 4.55 -21.59 8.02
CA ARG A 124 5.39 -22.30 9.01
C ARG A 124 4.83 -23.68 9.33
N GLY A 125 3.54 -23.78 9.63
CA GLY A 125 2.88 -25.06 9.93
C GLY A 125 2.82 -26.00 8.72
N PHE A 126 2.37 -25.47 7.58
CA PHE A 126 2.18 -26.21 6.33
C PHE A 126 3.44 -26.21 5.45
N LEU A 127 3.78 -25.12 4.76
CA LEU A 127 4.86 -25.16 3.76
C LEU A 127 6.21 -25.58 4.38
N PHE A 128 6.75 -24.77 5.27
CA PHE A 128 8.06 -25.04 5.85
C PHE A 128 8.06 -26.28 6.75
N GLY A 129 7.08 -26.43 7.63
CA GLY A 129 6.98 -27.55 8.56
C GLY A 129 6.94 -28.90 7.84
N GLN A 130 6.13 -29.01 6.79
CA GLN A 130 6.01 -30.27 6.04
C GLN A 130 7.25 -30.54 5.19
N LEU A 131 7.83 -29.52 4.55
CA LEU A 131 9.10 -29.68 3.85
C LEU A 131 10.21 -30.10 4.80
N PHE A 132 10.39 -29.43 5.93
CA PHE A 132 11.51 -29.71 6.83
C PHE A 132 11.38 -31.02 7.62
N ARG A 133 10.15 -31.42 8.00
CA ARG A 133 9.92 -32.64 8.79
C ARG A 133 9.83 -33.89 7.95
N HIS A 134 9.28 -33.77 6.74
CA HIS A 134 8.84 -34.93 5.96
C HIS A 134 9.47 -35.05 4.58
N SER A 135 10.20 -34.03 4.13
CA SER A 135 11.08 -34.12 2.96
C SER A 135 12.56 -34.21 3.40
N ARG A 136 13.47 -34.60 2.49
CA ARG A 136 14.92 -34.66 2.78
C ARG A 136 15.59 -33.27 2.82
N LEU A 137 14.83 -32.20 2.72
CA LEU A 137 15.34 -30.83 2.69
C LEU A 137 15.82 -30.40 4.08
N GLY A 138 17.02 -29.83 4.15
CA GLY A 138 17.48 -29.14 5.36
C GLY A 138 16.75 -27.81 5.59
N PHE A 139 17.13 -27.13 6.65
CA PHE A 139 16.52 -25.87 7.07
C PHE A 139 16.54 -24.81 5.97
N PHE A 140 17.68 -24.56 5.33
CA PHE A 140 17.78 -23.51 4.30
C PHE A 140 16.94 -23.81 3.06
N PRO A 141 17.05 -24.99 2.40
CA PRO A 141 16.22 -25.28 1.24
C PRO A 141 14.72 -25.26 1.54
N ALA A 142 14.30 -25.76 2.71
CA ALA A 142 12.89 -25.72 3.11
C ALA A 142 12.43 -24.29 3.45
N GLY A 143 13.23 -23.54 4.20
CA GLY A 143 12.90 -22.19 4.68
C GLY A 143 12.94 -21.13 3.58
N LEU A 144 13.92 -21.20 2.66
CA LEU A 144 14.06 -20.25 1.56
C LEU A 144 12.86 -20.26 0.62
N MET A 145 12.26 -21.42 0.38
CA MET A 145 11.07 -21.54 -0.47
C MET A 145 9.94 -20.61 0.02
N GLY A 146 9.59 -20.69 1.31
CA GLY A 146 8.58 -19.83 1.90
C GLY A 146 9.03 -18.38 2.03
N ALA A 147 10.28 -18.16 2.46
CA ALA A 147 10.84 -16.83 2.68
C ALA A 147 10.92 -15.98 1.41
N LEU A 148 11.33 -16.56 0.27
CA LEU A 148 11.40 -15.87 -1.02
C LEU A 148 10.01 -15.43 -1.49
N ILE A 149 9.02 -16.32 -1.38
CA ILE A 149 7.64 -16.02 -1.77
C ILE A 149 7.02 -14.97 -0.85
N PHE A 150 7.29 -15.06 0.45
CA PHE A 150 6.84 -14.06 1.42
C PHE A 150 7.44 -12.69 1.13
N GLY A 151 8.76 -12.62 0.89
CA GLY A 151 9.43 -11.37 0.55
C GLY A 151 8.95 -10.77 -0.77
N ALA A 152 8.77 -11.58 -1.80
CA ALA A 152 8.18 -11.15 -3.07
C ALA A 152 6.76 -10.60 -2.88
N GLY A 153 5.97 -11.21 -1.98
CA GLY A 153 4.64 -10.75 -1.59
C GLY A 153 4.60 -9.36 -0.95
N HIS A 154 5.74 -8.79 -0.54
CA HIS A 154 5.85 -7.47 0.09
C HIS A 154 6.40 -6.39 -0.84
N LEU A 155 6.81 -6.75 -2.07
CA LEU A 155 7.37 -5.79 -3.05
C LEU A 155 6.40 -4.67 -3.42
N TYR A 156 5.07 -4.88 -3.29
CA TYR A 156 4.06 -3.85 -3.56
C TYR A 156 4.17 -2.61 -2.66
N GLN A 157 4.95 -2.68 -1.58
CA GLN A 157 5.10 -1.59 -0.60
C GLN A 157 6.02 -0.45 -1.06
N SER A 158 6.74 -0.60 -2.17
CA SER A 158 7.52 0.48 -2.80
C SER A 158 7.54 0.33 -4.32
N GLN A 159 7.95 1.40 -5.00
CA GLN A 159 8.21 1.43 -6.45
C GLN A 159 9.65 1.86 -6.74
N ASP A 160 10.41 2.23 -5.72
CA ASP A 160 11.85 2.51 -5.84
C ASP A 160 12.63 1.18 -5.78
N PRO A 161 13.42 0.83 -6.81
CA PRO A 161 14.12 -0.46 -6.88
C PRO A 161 15.00 -0.76 -5.66
N SER A 162 15.69 0.25 -5.10
CA SER A 162 16.57 0.05 -3.94
C SER A 162 15.78 -0.26 -2.68
N THR A 163 14.69 0.46 -2.46
CA THR A 163 13.75 0.25 -1.35
C THR A 163 13.03 -1.07 -1.50
N MET A 164 12.61 -1.46 -2.72
CA MET A 164 12.01 -2.75 -3.01
C MET A 164 12.97 -3.90 -2.70
N ALA A 165 14.24 -3.78 -3.07
CA ALA A 165 15.26 -4.76 -2.72
C ALA A 165 15.44 -4.86 -1.19
N GLY A 166 15.47 -3.73 -0.49
CA GLY A 166 15.51 -3.70 0.98
C GLY A 166 14.29 -4.38 1.62
N ILE A 167 13.07 -4.07 1.17
CA ILE A 167 11.81 -4.68 1.63
C ILE A 167 11.80 -6.18 1.37
N PHE A 168 12.28 -6.62 0.21
CA PHE A 168 12.37 -8.03 -0.12
C PHE A 168 13.32 -8.76 0.82
N LEU A 169 14.54 -8.24 1.01
CA LEU A 169 15.56 -8.86 1.84
C LEU A 169 15.14 -8.94 3.31
N ILE A 170 14.65 -7.85 3.89
CA ILE A 170 14.27 -7.78 5.31
C ILE A 170 13.11 -8.75 5.64
N THR A 171 12.12 -8.85 4.77
CA THR A 171 10.95 -9.72 4.97
C THR A 171 11.27 -11.18 4.67
N MET A 172 12.11 -11.46 3.66
CA MET A 172 12.65 -12.80 3.42
C MET A 172 13.43 -13.30 4.64
N MET A 173 14.35 -12.50 5.17
CA MET A 173 15.13 -12.87 6.35
C MET A 173 14.25 -13.03 7.60
N GLY A 174 13.21 -12.20 7.75
CA GLY A 174 12.17 -12.39 8.77
C GLY A 174 11.46 -13.74 8.65
N GLY A 175 11.12 -14.18 7.44
CA GLY A 175 10.54 -15.50 7.19
C GLY A 175 11.42 -16.67 7.66
N LEU A 176 12.73 -16.57 7.42
CA LEU A 176 13.72 -17.55 7.91
C LEU A 176 13.83 -17.54 9.44
N TRP A 177 13.90 -16.35 10.04
CA TRP A 177 13.97 -16.21 11.51
C TRP A 177 12.74 -16.82 12.20
N PHE A 178 11.52 -16.58 11.67
CA PHE A 178 10.31 -17.20 12.19
C PHE A 178 10.29 -18.72 12.03
N SER A 179 10.82 -19.23 10.91
CA SER A 179 10.95 -20.68 10.68
C SER A 179 11.92 -21.33 11.68
N TRP A 180 13.00 -20.63 12.04
CA TRP A 180 13.92 -21.06 13.08
C TRP A 180 13.27 -21.08 14.47
N LEU A 181 12.57 -20.00 14.85
CA LEU A 181 11.82 -19.95 16.11
C LEU A 181 10.78 -21.08 16.20
N TYR A 182 10.01 -21.29 15.13
CA TYR A 182 9.04 -22.39 15.05
C TYR A 182 9.69 -23.75 15.36
N VAL A 183 10.80 -24.06 14.68
CA VAL A 183 11.48 -25.35 14.84
C VAL A 183 12.13 -25.47 16.21
N GLU A 184 12.91 -24.48 16.64
CA GLU A 184 13.67 -24.59 17.89
C GLU A 184 12.79 -24.61 19.12
N TRP A 185 11.59 -24.03 19.06
CA TRP A 185 10.58 -24.19 20.12
C TRP A 185 9.79 -25.51 20.04
N GLY A 186 10.32 -26.52 19.33
CA GLY A 186 9.73 -27.85 19.24
C GLY A 186 8.53 -27.89 18.31
N TYR A 187 8.58 -27.17 17.19
CA TYR A 187 7.46 -27.00 16.25
C TYR A 187 6.24 -26.34 16.92
N ASN A 188 6.47 -25.40 17.83
CA ASN A 188 5.41 -24.68 18.53
C ASN A 188 4.99 -23.44 17.74
N LEU A 189 3.89 -23.53 17.00
CA LEU A 189 3.40 -22.47 16.12
C LEU A 189 2.89 -21.23 16.89
N TRP A 190 2.58 -21.39 18.18
CA TRP A 190 2.16 -20.26 19.01
C TRP A 190 3.26 -19.22 19.24
N VAL A 191 4.55 -19.60 19.15
CA VAL A 191 5.67 -18.65 19.22
C VAL A 191 5.64 -17.68 18.04
N PRO A 192 5.71 -18.13 16.77
CA PRO A 192 5.64 -17.22 15.63
C PRO A 192 4.27 -16.53 15.52
N ILE A 193 3.14 -17.20 15.80
CA ILE A 193 1.81 -16.55 15.76
C ILE A 193 1.77 -15.35 16.72
N SER A 194 2.20 -15.56 17.96
CA SER A 194 2.16 -14.51 18.97
C SER A 194 3.13 -13.38 18.64
N LEU A 195 4.35 -13.71 18.18
CA LEU A 195 5.35 -12.71 17.81
C LEU A 195 4.86 -11.86 16.63
N HIS A 196 4.33 -12.50 15.57
CA HIS A 196 3.73 -11.81 14.42
C HIS A 196 2.61 -10.87 14.88
N PHE A 197 1.67 -11.38 15.68
CA PHE A 197 0.55 -10.61 16.19
C PHE A 197 1.01 -9.34 16.92
N PHE A 198 1.93 -9.45 17.88
CA PHE A 198 2.39 -8.29 18.66
C PHE A 198 3.25 -7.32 17.86
N MET A 199 4.04 -7.81 16.89
CA MET A 199 4.77 -6.96 15.95
C MET A 199 3.80 -6.14 15.08
N ASN A 200 2.78 -6.78 14.49
CA ASN A 200 1.77 -6.06 13.69
C ASN A 200 0.89 -5.15 14.55
N LEU A 201 0.60 -5.55 15.78
CA LEU A 201 -0.13 -4.73 16.74
C LEU A 201 0.64 -3.45 17.06
N SER A 202 1.96 -3.53 17.23
CA SER A 202 2.82 -2.36 17.43
C SER A 202 2.66 -1.35 16.30
N TRP A 203 2.69 -1.81 15.03
CA TRP A 203 2.49 -0.92 13.87
C TRP A 203 1.08 -0.38 13.74
N ASN A 204 0.06 -1.15 14.12
CA ASN A 204 -1.33 -0.69 14.06
C ASN A 204 -1.63 0.37 15.11
N LEU A 205 -1.19 0.13 16.35
CA LEU A 205 -1.39 1.07 17.46
C LEU A 205 -0.55 2.33 17.28
N PHE A 206 0.66 2.20 16.73
CA PHE A 206 1.65 3.26 16.59
C PHE A 206 2.24 3.24 15.15
N PRO A 207 1.62 3.96 14.20
CA PRO A 207 2.04 3.95 12.80
C PRO A 207 3.32 4.78 12.58
N VAL A 208 4.45 4.27 13.08
CA VAL A 208 5.78 4.93 13.06
C VAL A 208 6.62 4.58 11.81
N SER A 209 6.08 3.79 10.88
CA SER A 209 6.77 3.32 9.68
C SER A 209 5.80 3.15 8.51
N GLU A 210 6.22 3.55 7.32
CA GLU A 210 5.36 3.51 6.11
C GLU A 210 5.34 2.12 5.44
N ASN A 211 6.49 1.44 5.44
CA ASN A 211 6.71 0.14 4.83
C ASN A 211 7.57 -0.76 5.74
N ALA A 212 7.79 -2.01 5.30
CA ALA A 212 8.56 -3.02 6.01
C ALA A 212 10.07 -2.72 6.11
N LEU A 213 10.62 -1.83 5.28
CA LEU A 213 12.00 -1.36 5.45
C LEU A 213 12.05 -0.34 6.58
N GLY A 214 11.21 0.68 6.53
CA GLY A 214 11.01 1.66 7.60
C GLY A 214 12.22 2.54 7.94
N PRO A 215 12.02 3.59 8.77
CA PRO A 215 13.10 4.45 9.23
C PRO A 215 13.91 3.81 10.36
N LEU A 216 15.08 4.39 10.66
CA LEU A 216 16.03 3.86 11.66
C LEU A 216 15.40 3.66 13.05
N GLY A 217 14.64 4.62 13.56
CA GLY A 217 14.07 4.57 14.91
C GLY A 217 13.28 3.28 15.17
N PRO A 218 12.21 3.00 14.40
CA PRO A 218 11.49 1.73 14.48
C PRO A 218 12.36 0.49 14.19
N ASN A 219 13.38 0.60 13.35
CA ASN A 219 14.29 -0.50 13.03
C ASN A 219 15.21 -0.89 14.20
N ILE A 220 15.63 0.05 15.04
CA ILE A 220 16.36 -0.24 16.28
C ILE A 220 15.53 -1.19 17.15
N PHE A 221 14.24 -0.89 17.32
CA PHE A 221 13.35 -1.73 18.14
C PHE A 221 13.02 -3.07 17.49
N ARG A 222 12.99 -3.16 16.15
CA ARG A 222 12.90 -4.45 15.43
C ARG A 222 14.16 -5.29 15.65
N ALA A 223 15.34 -4.70 15.54
CA ALA A 223 16.60 -5.38 15.79
C ALA A 223 16.66 -5.89 17.25
N LEU A 224 16.26 -5.07 18.22
CA LEU A 224 16.15 -5.47 19.63
C LEU A 224 15.15 -6.61 19.84
N THR A 225 14.01 -6.60 19.12
CA THR A 225 13.01 -7.68 19.16
C THR A 225 13.60 -9.01 18.65
N ILE A 226 14.36 -8.98 17.56
CA ILE A 226 15.05 -10.17 17.03
C ILE A 226 16.09 -10.66 18.03
N ILE A 227 16.97 -9.78 18.53
CA ILE A 227 18.01 -10.11 19.51
C ILE A 227 17.38 -10.73 20.76
N LEU A 228 16.33 -10.10 21.30
CA LEU A 228 15.66 -10.58 22.51
C LEU A 228 15.01 -11.95 22.28
N SER A 229 14.34 -12.17 21.15
CA SER A 229 13.74 -13.48 20.84
C SER A 229 14.79 -14.60 20.76
N ILE A 230 15.97 -14.31 20.19
CA ILE A 230 17.08 -15.26 20.08
C ILE A 230 17.65 -15.52 21.48
N ALA A 231 17.88 -14.48 22.28
CA ALA A 231 18.37 -14.58 23.64
C ALA A 231 17.42 -15.41 24.53
N LEU A 232 16.11 -15.16 24.44
CA LEU A 232 15.08 -15.94 25.14
C LEU A 232 15.10 -17.41 24.73
N THR A 233 15.25 -17.69 23.43
CA THR A 233 15.34 -19.07 22.92
C THR A 233 16.58 -19.78 23.43
N VAL A 234 17.74 -19.13 23.36
CA VAL A 234 19.02 -19.67 23.88
C VAL A 234 18.94 -19.92 25.38
N TRP A 235 18.44 -18.94 26.14
CA TRP A 235 18.28 -19.04 27.58
C TRP A 235 17.35 -20.20 27.94
N HIS A 236 16.22 -20.35 27.24
CA HIS A 236 15.28 -21.44 27.47
C HIS A 236 15.91 -22.81 27.18
N LYS A 237 16.60 -22.96 26.04
CA LYS A 237 17.31 -24.20 25.68
C LYS A 237 18.37 -24.58 26.71
N ARG A 238 19.15 -23.61 27.19
CA ARG A 238 20.17 -23.84 28.24
C ARG A 238 19.54 -24.23 29.58
N ARG A 239 18.46 -23.57 29.98
CA ARG A 239 17.74 -23.86 31.24
C ARG A 239 17.01 -25.20 31.22
N SER A 240 16.44 -25.58 30.09
CA SER A 240 15.65 -26.83 29.95
C SER A 240 16.51 -28.05 29.60
N GLY A 241 17.73 -27.86 29.12
CA GLY A 241 18.57 -28.95 28.60
C GLY A 241 18.08 -29.52 27.26
N GLU A 242 17.10 -28.88 26.61
CA GLU A 242 16.59 -29.32 25.31
C GLU A 242 17.68 -29.20 24.23
N ALA A 243 17.80 -30.23 23.39
CA ALA A 243 18.72 -30.20 22.27
C ALA A 243 18.26 -29.22 21.17
N TRP A 244 19.24 -28.63 20.48
CA TRP A 244 19.03 -27.87 19.24
C TRP A 244 18.57 -28.81 18.13
N ILE A 245 17.49 -28.43 17.45
CA ILE A 245 16.89 -29.24 16.39
C ILE A 245 17.64 -29.04 15.07
N ILE A 246 18.04 -27.80 14.78
CA ILE A 246 18.85 -27.42 13.63
C ILE A 246 20.32 -27.45 14.05
N ARG A 247 21.02 -28.50 13.61
CA ARG A 247 22.45 -28.72 13.89
C ARG A 247 23.10 -29.58 12.81
N GLY A 248 24.40 -29.40 12.59
CA GLY A 248 25.19 -30.20 11.64
C GLY A 248 24.58 -30.18 10.23
N ARG A 249 24.39 -31.36 9.61
CA ARG A 249 23.90 -31.44 8.23
C ARG A 249 22.45 -30.96 8.04
N ARG A 250 21.63 -30.87 9.09
CA ARG A 250 20.22 -30.44 9.01
C ARG A 250 20.04 -28.98 8.56
N TRP A 251 21.11 -28.20 8.48
CA TRP A 251 21.10 -26.90 7.81
C TRP A 251 20.83 -27.03 6.29
N LEU A 252 21.35 -28.08 5.65
CA LEU A 252 21.33 -28.26 4.18
C LEU A 252 20.58 -29.51 3.73
N ALA A 253 20.71 -30.64 4.43
CA ALA A 253 20.06 -31.91 4.09
C ALA A 253 19.75 -32.76 5.32
N ASP A 254 18.62 -33.48 5.29
CA ASP A 254 18.26 -34.45 6.32
C ASP A 254 18.73 -35.86 5.88
N THR A 255 19.82 -36.36 6.47
CA THR A 255 20.33 -37.73 6.21
C THR A 255 20.24 -38.62 7.45
N PRO A 256 19.79 -39.89 7.31
CA PRO A 256 19.80 -40.83 8.43
C PRO A 256 21.19 -41.44 8.64
N ARG A 257 21.67 -41.39 9.90
CA ARG A 257 22.87 -42.02 10.46
C ARG A 257 24.23 -41.73 9.78
N GLN A 258 25.06 -40.94 10.45
CA GLN A 258 26.42 -41.36 10.87
C GLN A 258 27.01 -40.37 11.89
N ARG A 259 27.88 -40.91 12.75
CA ARG A 259 28.52 -40.25 13.89
C ARG A 259 29.52 -39.19 13.41
N GLN A 260 29.35 -37.93 13.83
CA GLN A 260 30.38 -37.01 14.37
C GLN A 260 29.83 -35.57 14.52
N PRO A 261 30.33 -34.77 15.48
CA PRO A 261 29.74 -33.49 15.85
C PRO A 261 30.40 -32.34 15.09
N LEU A 262 29.67 -31.73 14.15
CA LEU A 262 29.88 -30.32 13.83
C LEU A 262 28.86 -29.54 14.67
N SER A 263 29.28 -29.05 15.83
CA SER A 263 28.45 -28.33 16.80
C SER A 263 28.26 -26.85 16.39
N PHE A 264 27.88 -26.59 15.14
CA PHE A 264 27.33 -25.29 14.76
C PHE A 264 25.83 -25.27 15.05
N ALA A 265 25.49 -25.24 16.34
CA ALA A 265 24.19 -24.77 16.80
C ALA A 265 24.33 -23.27 17.00
N SER A 266 24.31 -22.49 15.92
CA SER A 266 24.68 -21.07 16.00
C SER A 266 23.44 -20.17 15.85
N PRO A 267 22.78 -19.80 16.96
CA PRO A 267 21.82 -18.69 16.98
C PRO A 267 22.42 -17.38 16.45
N LEU A 268 23.76 -17.30 16.37
CA LEU A 268 24.55 -16.23 15.76
C LEU A 268 24.26 -16.00 14.26
N LEU A 269 23.60 -16.93 13.57
CA LEU A 269 23.32 -16.81 12.12
C LEU A 269 22.30 -15.71 11.79
N PHE A 270 21.49 -15.30 12.77
CA PHE A 270 20.57 -14.17 12.67
C PHE A 270 21.12 -12.88 13.29
N LEU A 271 22.31 -12.91 13.88
CA LEU A 271 23.01 -11.69 14.34
C LEU A 271 23.32 -10.74 13.16
N PRO A 272 23.74 -11.23 11.96
CA PRO A 272 23.88 -10.41 10.76
C PRO A 272 22.57 -9.76 10.29
N LEU A 273 21.40 -10.36 10.56
CA LEU A 273 20.10 -9.73 10.31
C LEU A 273 19.86 -8.54 11.24
N GLY A 274 20.13 -8.72 12.54
CA GLY A 274 20.10 -7.64 13.52
C GLY A 274 21.08 -6.51 13.18
N ILE A 275 22.29 -6.86 12.74
CA ILE A 275 23.31 -5.89 12.31
C ILE A 275 22.92 -5.22 11.00
N ALA A 276 22.41 -5.95 10.00
CA ALA A 276 21.93 -5.40 8.73
C ALA A 276 20.77 -4.41 8.93
N LEU A 277 19.89 -4.64 9.92
CA LEU A 277 18.86 -3.68 10.33
C LEU A 277 19.44 -2.38 10.92
N LEU A 278 20.64 -2.44 11.51
CA LEU A 278 21.35 -1.32 12.13
C LEU A 278 22.33 -0.63 11.15
N SER A 279 22.76 -1.30 10.07
CA SER A 279 23.67 -0.77 9.05
C SER A 279 22.97 -0.28 7.78
N LEU A 280 21.63 -0.23 7.77
CA LEU A 280 20.90 0.60 6.82
C LEU A 280 21.26 2.07 7.07
N PRO A 281 21.57 2.87 6.02
CA PRO A 281 22.00 4.24 6.20
C PRO A 281 21.03 5.02 7.09
N LEU A 282 21.59 5.77 8.04
CA LEU A 282 20.93 6.79 8.86
C LEU A 282 20.37 7.90 7.95
N ALA A 283 19.34 7.60 7.17
CA ALA A 283 18.44 8.62 6.68
C ALA A 283 17.32 8.73 7.73
N GLY A 284 17.61 9.48 8.80
CA GLY A 284 16.53 10.02 9.61
C GLY A 284 15.61 10.79 8.67
N GLN A 285 14.36 10.37 8.52
CA GLN A 285 13.36 11.15 7.80
C GLN A 285 12.91 12.30 8.72
N ALA A 286 13.80 13.26 8.97
CA ALA A 286 13.30 14.59 9.24
C ALA A 286 12.66 15.06 7.91
N GLN A 287 11.42 15.51 7.99
CA GLN A 287 10.73 16.08 6.85
C GLN A 287 10.92 17.58 6.92
N ARG A 288 11.58 18.16 5.92
CA ARG A 288 11.58 19.61 5.71
C ARG A 288 10.17 20.01 5.28
N THR A 289 9.58 20.94 6.01
CA THR A 289 8.27 21.51 5.64
C THR A 289 8.50 22.85 4.94
N LEU A 290 8.07 22.96 3.69
CA LEU A 290 8.00 24.24 2.98
C LEU A 290 6.61 24.84 3.19
N GLN A 291 6.56 26.12 3.53
CA GLN A 291 5.32 26.84 3.79
C GLN A 291 5.38 28.22 3.15
N GLY A 292 4.22 28.74 2.75
CA GLY A 292 4.09 30.05 2.14
C GLY A 292 2.66 30.31 1.73
N ARG A 293 2.46 31.40 1.00
CA ARG A 293 1.15 31.77 0.46
C ARG A 293 1.27 32.08 -1.03
N VAL A 294 0.32 31.62 -1.83
CA VAL A 294 0.26 31.92 -3.26
C VAL A 294 -0.71 33.08 -3.49
N VAL A 295 -0.27 34.09 -4.23
CA VAL A 295 -1.03 35.31 -4.51
C VAL A 295 -0.96 35.68 -5.99
N ASP A 296 -1.90 36.51 -6.46
CA ASP A 296 -1.82 37.14 -7.77
C ASP A 296 -0.94 38.42 -7.74
N ALA A 297 -0.81 39.08 -8.89
CA ALA A 297 -0.04 40.31 -9.04
C ALA A 297 -0.57 41.49 -8.19
N GLN A 298 -1.82 41.44 -7.73
CA GLN A 298 -2.45 42.43 -6.85
C GLN A 298 -2.36 42.04 -5.37
N GLY A 299 -1.70 40.93 -5.04
CA GLY A 299 -1.56 40.42 -3.67
C GLY A 299 -2.80 39.70 -3.13
N ARG A 300 -3.79 39.40 -3.98
CA ARG A 300 -4.97 38.62 -3.58
C ARG A 300 -4.60 37.14 -3.53
N ALA A 301 -5.10 36.44 -2.52
CA ALA A 301 -4.85 35.02 -2.35
C ALA A 301 -5.38 34.19 -3.52
N LEU A 302 -4.57 33.23 -4.00
CA LEU A 302 -4.97 32.27 -5.03
C LEU A 302 -5.28 30.91 -4.39
N PRO A 303 -6.57 30.53 -4.30
CA PRO A 303 -6.95 29.25 -3.74
C PRO A 303 -6.72 28.12 -4.74
N TYR A 304 -6.43 26.94 -4.19
CA TYR A 304 -6.31 25.68 -4.92
C TYR A 304 -5.18 25.59 -5.95
N VAL A 305 -4.12 26.38 -5.80
CA VAL A 305 -2.93 26.28 -6.65
C VAL A 305 -2.24 24.94 -6.43
N ASN A 306 -1.90 24.25 -7.51
CA ASN A 306 -1.13 23.01 -7.47
C ASN A 306 0.32 23.30 -7.11
N VAL A 307 0.77 22.81 -5.95
CA VAL A 307 2.16 22.96 -5.49
C VAL A 307 2.80 21.59 -5.38
N GLY A 308 3.87 21.31 -6.13
CA GLY A 308 4.51 20.00 -6.05
C GLY A 308 5.84 19.89 -6.76
N LEU A 309 6.60 18.84 -6.45
CA LEU A 309 7.82 18.51 -7.19
C LEU A 309 7.44 17.76 -8.47
N PRO A 310 7.71 18.32 -9.66
CA PRO A 310 7.46 17.62 -10.92
C PRO A 310 8.10 16.24 -10.90
N GLU A 311 7.48 15.26 -11.54
CA GLU A 311 7.99 13.89 -11.66
C GLU A 311 7.99 13.06 -10.37
N THR A 312 7.50 13.62 -9.27
CA THR A 312 7.38 12.93 -7.97
C THR A 312 5.93 12.93 -7.50
N SER A 313 5.61 12.13 -6.48
CA SER A 313 4.30 12.19 -5.81
C SER A 313 4.23 13.25 -4.70
N LEU A 314 5.31 13.98 -4.45
CA LEU A 314 5.39 14.98 -3.39
C LEU A 314 4.70 16.26 -3.86
N GLY A 315 3.47 16.46 -3.40
CA GLY A 315 2.64 17.58 -3.78
C GLY A 315 1.57 17.89 -2.75
N THR A 316 1.00 19.09 -2.89
CA THR A 316 -0.09 19.64 -2.11
C THR A 316 -0.86 20.64 -2.97
N VAL A 317 -1.87 21.27 -2.37
CA VAL A 317 -2.71 22.29 -2.99
C VAL A 317 -2.86 23.46 -2.02
N SER A 318 -2.89 24.71 -2.50
CA SER A 318 -3.10 25.86 -1.62
C SER A 318 -4.54 25.92 -1.07
N GLY A 319 -4.66 26.41 0.16
CA GLY A 319 -5.94 26.65 0.84
C GLY A 319 -6.68 27.86 0.31
N MET A 320 -7.85 28.14 0.91
CA MET A 320 -8.72 29.26 0.52
C MET A 320 -8.06 30.64 0.66
N ASP A 321 -7.12 30.77 1.60
CA ASP A 321 -6.32 31.97 1.88
C ASP A 321 -4.99 31.98 1.10
N GLY A 322 -4.81 31.04 0.16
CA GLY A 322 -3.59 30.88 -0.62
C GLY A 322 -2.46 30.18 0.13
N SER A 323 -2.61 29.86 1.43
CA SER A 323 -1.57 29.19 2.21
C SER A 323 -1.30 27.77 1.69
N PHE A 324 -0.07 27.30 1.74
CA PHE A 324 0.27 25.91 1.42
C PHE A 324 1.31 25.36 2.40
N GLN A 325 1.29 24.03 2.58
CA GLN A 325 2.32 23.30 3.30
C GLN A 325 2.72 22.06 2.49
N LEU A 326 4.00 21.97 2.13
CA LEU A 326 4.57 20.88 1.36
C LEU A 326 5.66 20.18 2.18
N TYR A 327 5.47 18.88 2.43
CA TYR A 327 6.41 18.06 3.19
C TYR A 327 7.40 17.37 2.26
N LEU A 328 8.68 17.62 2.47
CA LEU A 328 9.78 17.08 1.68
C LEU A 328 10.68 16.19 2.52
N PRO A 329 11.01 14.98 2.08
CA PRO A 329 12.11 14.21 2.66
C PRO A 329 13.45 14.96 2.49
N ASP A 330 14.36 14.84 3.45
CA ASP A 330 15.71 15.43 3.37
C ASP A 330 16.53 14.95 2.16
N SER A 331 16.19 13.80 1.58
CA SER A 331 16.81 13.31 0.34
C SER A 331 16.56 14.22 -0.86
N ILE A 332 15.59 15.14 -0.77
CA ILE A 332 15.32 16.13 -1.81
C ILE A 332 16.34 17.27 -1.69
N GLY A 333 17.32 17.29 -2.60
CA GLY A 333 18.32 18.34 -2.67
C GLY A 333 17.72 19.75 -2.83
N SER A 334 18.38 20.75 -2.23
CA SER A 334 17.87 22.13 -2.19
C SER A 334 17.76 22.81 -3.55
N SER A 335 18.45 22.31 -4.58
CA SER A 335 18.37 22.80 -5.96
C SER A 335 17.13 22.30 -6.72
N ARG A 336 16.38 21.34 -6.16
CA ARG A 336 15.21 20.78 -6.82
C ARG A 336 14.13 21.84 -6.97
N GLN A 337 13.45 21.86 -8.11
CA GLN A 337 12.39 22.82 -8.38
C GLN A 337 11.03 22.29 -7.91
N VAL A 338 10.29 23.15 -7.20
CA VAL A 338 8.87 23.05 -6.88
C VAL A 338 8.10 23.86 -7.93
N ARG A 339 7.06 23.26 -8.50
CA ARG A 339 6.17 23.91 -9.47
C ARG A 339 4.89 24.37 -8.78
N PHE A 340 4.50 25.60 -9.09
CA PHE A 340 3.23 26.21 -8.76
C PHE A 340 2.46 26.38 -10.08
N SER A 341 1.26 25.82 -10.19
CA SER A 341 0.44 25.98 -11.39
C SER A 341 -1.04 26.11 -11.07
N MET A 342 -1.73 26.91 -11.88
CA MET A 342 -3.17 27.10 -11.83
C MET A 342 -3.65 27.44 -13.24
N VAL A 343 -4.80 26.91 -13.65
CA VAL A 343 -5.41 27.26 -14.94
C VAL A 343 -5.64 28.77 -15.00
N GLY A 344 -5.27 29.40 -16.12
CA GLY A 344 -5.32 30.85 -16.32
C GLY A 344 -4.10 31.62 -15.80
N PHE A 345 -3.10 30.95 -15.24
CA PHE A 345 -1.86 31.56 -14.74
C PHE A 345 -0.62 30.90 -15.33
N GLU A 346 0.45 31.68 -15.49
CA GLU A 346 1.76 31.15 -15.85
C GLU A 346 2.33 30.27 -14.73
N SER A 347 2.81 29.09 -15.09
CA SER A 347 3.42 28.17 -14.11
C SER A 347 4.75 28.73 -13.61
N LYS A 348 4.94 28.74 -12.30
CA LYS A 348 6.17 29.23 -11.67
C LYS A 348 7.00 28.07 -11.12
N LEU A 349 8.31 28.10 -11.36
CA LEU A 349 9.27 27.13 -10.83
C LEU A 349 10.20 27.84 -9.85
N LEU A 350 10.22 27.38 -8.60
CA LEU A 350 11.13 27.89 -7.56
C LEU A 350 11.94 26.74 -7.00
N ARG A 351 13.22 26.97 -6.73
CA ARG A 351 14.06 25.97 -6.06
C ARG A 351 13.71 25.89 -4.58
N VAL A 352 13.98 24.73 -3.98
CA VAL A 352 13.64 24.53 -2.56
C VAL A 352 14.40 25.49 -1.63
N ASP A 353 15.66 25.83 -1.91
CA ASP A 353 16.42 26.85 -1.16
C ASP A 353 15.77 28.24 -1.20
N GLN A 354 15.04 28.57 -2.26
CA GLN A 354 14.32 29.86 -2.39
C GLN A 354 13.01 29.89 -1.59
N LEU A 355 12.49 28.73 -1.18
CA LEU A 355 11.23 28.57 -0.44
C LEU A 355 11.45 28.34 1.07
N ALA A 356 12.69 28.18 1.50
CA ALA A 356 13.07 28.00 2.90
C ALA A 356 14.11 29.06 3.33
N PRO A 357 13.75 30.36 3.33
CA PRO A 357 14.68 31.41 3.74
C PRO A 357 15.09 31.23 5.21
N ALA A 358 16.34 31.59 5.54
CA ALA A 358 16.93 31.41 6.86
C ALA A 358 16.19 32.15 8.01
N SER A 359 15.30 33.09 7.68
CA SER A 359 14.50 33.87 8.64
C SER A 359 13.23 33.16 9.13
N GLY A 360 12.80 32.07 8.49
CA GLY A 360 11.57 31.35 8.87
C GLY A 360 10.26 32.09 8.56
N GLU A 361 10.31 33.23 7.86
CA GLU A 361 9.13 33.97 7.42
C GLU A 361 8.48 33.30 6.20
N ALA A 362 7.14 33.29 6.16
CA ALA A 362 6.37 32.75 5.06
C ALA A 362 6.55 33.62 3.80
N THR A 363 7.01 33.02 2.71
CA THR A 363 7.19 33.72 1.42
C THR A 363 5.87 33.80 0.66
N ASP A 364 5.55 34.98 0.12
CA ASP A 364 4.50 35.14 -0.88
C ASP A 364 5.03 34.72 -2.27
N ILE A 365 4.34 33.77 -2.90
CA ILE A 365 4.62 33.28 -4.25
C ILE A 365 3.60 33.93 -5.19
N THR A 366 4.03 34.95 -5.92
CA THR A 366 3.18 35.60 -6.92
C THR A 366 3.10 34.79 -8.21
N LEU A 367 1.89 34.50 -8.69
CA LEU A 367 1.62 34.01 -10.05
C LEU A 367 1.02 35.14 -10.90
N PHE A 368 1.38 35.14 -12.19
CA PHE A 368 0.86 36.10 -13.16
C PHE A 368 -0.19 35.45 -14.04
N GLU A 369 -1.26 36.18 -14.33
CA GLU A 369 -2.28 35.71 -15.27
C GLU A 369 -1.65 35.49 -16.64
N GLN A 370 -1.99 34.36 -17.26
CA GLN A 370 -1.58 34.07 -18.61
C GLN A 370 -2.46 34.87 -19.56
N ALA A 371 -1.88 35.70 -20.43
CA ALA A 371 -2.63 36.41 -21.44
C ALA A 371 -3.27 35.40 -22.42
N ILE A 372 -4.58 35.20 -22.31
CA ILE A 372 -5.34 34.38 -23.26
C ILE A 372 -5.65 35.26 -24.47
N GLU A 373 -5.12 34.92 -25.65
CA GLU A 373 -5.65 35.47 -26.90
C GLU A 373 -7.11 35.02 -27.04
N LEU A 374 -8.04 35.98 -27.07
CA LEU A 374 -9.45 35.70 -27.28
C LEU A 374 -9.63 35.12 -28.69
N SER A 375 -9.79 33.80 -28.80
CA SER A 375 -10.33 33.20 -30.02
C SER A 375 -11.79 33.62 -30.18
N GLU A 376 -12.15 33.95 -31.42
CA GLU A 376 -13.47 34.37 -31.86
C GLU A 376 -14.60 33.54 -31.22
N VAL A 377 -15.73 34.20 -30.90
CA VAL A 377 -16.93 33.53 -30.39
C VAL A 377 -17.43 32.56 -31.47
N THR A 378 -17.07 31.29 -31.35
CA THR A 378 -17.65 30.24 -32.19
C THR A 378 -19.12 30.15 -31.84
N VAL A 379 -19.99 30.61 -32.74
CA VAL A 379 -21.43 30.33 -32.65
C VAL A 379 -21.60 28.82 -32.69
N LEU A 380 -21.86 28.21 -31.53
CA LEU A 380 -22.04 26.77 -31.43
C LEU A 380 -23.27 26.38 -32.26
N PRO A 381 -23.16 25.43 -33.21
CA PRO A 381 -24.31 24.95 -33.96
C PRO A 381 -25.33 24.33 -32.99
N GLN A 382 -26.62 24.33 -33.36
CA GLN A 382 -27.62 23.55 -32.63
C GLN A 382 -27.24 22.06 -32.73
N TYR A 383 -26.63 21.52 -31.68
CA TYR A 383 -26.31 20.11 -31.59
C TYR A 383 -27.59 19.29 -31.54
N LYS A 384 -27.79 18.41 -32.53
CA LYS A 384 -29.03 17.63 -32.69
C LYS A 384 -28.90 16.22 -32.15
N LYS A 385 -27.69 15.74 -31.86
CA LYS A 385 -27.44 14.40 -31.37
C LYS A 385 -26.68 14.45 -30.06
N THR A 386 -27.17 13.70 -29.08
CA THR A 386 -26.53 13.50 -27.78
C THR A 386 -26.17 12.03 -27.62
N ARG A 387 -25.02 11.75 -26.98
CA ARG A 387 -24.59 10.39 -26.66
C ARG A 387 -23.88 10.34 -25.32
N THR A 388 -24.15 9.27 -24.59
CA THR A 388 -23.36 8.91 -23.41
C THR A 388 -22.17 8.05 -23.82
N ILE A 389 -20.97 8.46 -23.40
CA ILE A 389 -19.72 7.72 -23.62
C ILE A 389 -19.04 7.46 -22.28
N GLY A 390 -18.66 6.22 -22.00
CA GLY A 390 -18.00 5.89 -20.75
C GLY A 390 -18.44 4.57 -20.13
N LYS A 391 -18.64 4.56 -18.81
CA LYS A 391 -18.88 3.38 -17.98
C LYS A 391 -19.89 3.80 -16.93
N GLU A 392 -21.12 3.37 -17.16
CA GLU A 392 -22.28 3.72 -16.35
C GLU A 392 -22.54 2.69 -15.24
N ARG A 393 -21.85 1.55 -15.25
CA ARG A 393 -22.01 0.50 -14.24
C ARG A 393 -20.94 0.64 -13.15
N PRO A 394 -21.31 1.04 -11.91
CA PRO A 394 -20.36 1.21 -10.81
C PRO A 394 -19.99 -0.09 -10.09
N GLY A 395 -20.65 -1.21 -10.42
CA GLY A 395 -20.40 -2.51 -9.80
C GLY A 395 -18.99 -3.02 -10.07
N ALA A 396 -18.09 -2.81 -9.12
CA ALA A 396 -16.72 -3.28 -9.16
C ALA A 396 -16.25 -3.73 -7.78
N SER A 397 -15.43 -4.79 -7.73
CA SER A 397 -14.91 -5.36 -6.48
C SER A 397 -13.68 -4.61 -5.95
N MET A 398 -13.10 -3.73 -6.76
CA MET A 398 -11.93 -2.93 -6.44
C MET A 398 -12.27 -1.44 -6.40
N ALA A 399 -11.46 -0.67 -5.69
CA ALA A 399 -11.54 0.78 -5.66
C ALA A 399 -10.16 1.41 -5.89
N VAL A 400 -10.17 2.60 -6.50
CA VAL A 400 -9.03 3.50 -6.51
C VAL A 400 -9.24 4.53 -5.40
N ASN A 401 -8.27 4.62 -4.49
CA ASN A 401 -8.32 5.53 -3.36
C ASN A 401 -7.60 6.84 -3.72
N PHE A 402 -8.27 7.95 -3.46
CA PHE A 402 -7.66 9.28 -3.42
C PHE A 402 -6.94 9.50 -2.08
N SER A 403 -7.52 8.99 -0.99
CA SER A 403 -6.91 9.04 0.34
C SER A 403 -5.99 7.84 0.55
N ILE A 404 -4.69 8.11 0.63
CA ILE A 404 -3.70 7.17 1.15
C ILE A 404 -3.55 7.47 2.65
N SER A 405 -4.16 6.64 3.49
CA SER A 405 -4.25 6.86 4.94
C SER A 405 -2.91 6.89 5.69
N LYS A 406 -1.81 6.52 5.02
CA LYS A 406 -0.44 6.59 5.53
C LYS A 406 0.27 7.91 5.18
N LEU A 407 -0.26 8.67 4.22
CA LEU A 407 0.28 9.94 3.74
C LEU A 407 -0.83 11.01 3.67
N PRO A 408 -1.54 11.30 4.79
CA PRO A 408 -2.69 12.20 4.78
C PRO A 408 -2.39 13.58 4.19
N ASN A 409 -1.15 14.06 4.36
CA ASN A 409 -0.69 15.38 3.95
C ASN A 409 -0.24 15.48 2.48
N GLN A 410 -0.35 14.39 1.69
CA GLN A 410 0.02 14.35 0.27
C GLN A 410 -1.14 13.89 -0.63
N ASN A 411 -2.35 13.72 -0.06
CA ASN A 411 -3.52 13.28 -0.83
C ASN A 411 -4.15 14.43 -1.65
N LEU A 412 -3.88 15.68 -1.29
CA LEU A 412 -4.33 16.83 -2.06
C LEU A 412 -3.52 16.94 -3.35
N GLY A 413 -4.23 17.13 -4.46
CA GLY A 413 -3.70 17.08 -5.82
C GLY A 413 -3.64 15.68 -6.42
N ALA A 414 -4.11 14.64 -5.71
CA ALA A 414 -4.31 13.33 -6.31
C ALA A 414 -5.46 13.41 -7.32
N GLU A 415 -5.24 12.86 -8.52
CA GLU A 415 -6.16 13.03 -9.65
C GLU A 415 -6.43 11.72 -10.36
N VAL A 416 -7.71 11.35 -10.44
CA VAL A 416 -8.17 10.14 -11.13
C VAL A 416 -8.86 10.51 -12.43
N GLY A 417 -8.36 9.96 -13.52
CA GLY A 417 -8.86 10.23 -14.87
C GLY A 417 -9.25 8.98 -15.63
N ARG A 418 -10.02 9.20 -16.70
CA ARG A 418 -10.38 8.17 -17.66
C ARG A 418 -10.28 8.68 -19.09
N LYS A 419 -9.82 7.82 -20.00
CA LYS A 419 -9.94 8.05 -21.46
C LYS A 419 -11.39 7.90 -21.94
N PHE A 420 -11.87 8.89 -22.68
CA PHE A 420 -13.16 8.87 -23.37
C PHE A 420 -12.96 8.82 -24.88
N ARG A 421 -13.71 7.94 -25.54
CA ARG A 421 -13.68 7.81 -27.00
C ARG A 421 -14.69 8.76 -27.62
N MET A 422 -14.21 9.80 -28.27
CA MET A 422 -15.07 10.82 -28.88
C MET A 422 -15.74 10.29 -30.16
N PRO A 423 -16.85 10.89 -30.63
CA PRO A 423 -17.61 10.39 -31.79
C PRO A 423 -16.91 10.57 -33.14
N GLY A 424 -15.68 11.11 -33.17
CA GLY A 424 -14.91 11.39 -34.40
C GLY A 424 -15.33 12.67 -35.13
N LYS A 425 -16.23 13.45 -34.52
CA LYS A 425 -16.66 14.78 -34.93
C LYS A 425 -16.41 15.75 -33.79
N GLU A 426 -16.31 17.03 -34.08
CA GLU A 426 -16.27 18.06 -33.05
C GLU A 426 -17.55 17.96 -32.21
N ALA A 427 -17.38 17.67 -30.93
CA ALA A 427 -18.48 17.47 -30.00
C ALA A 427 -18.22 18.30 -28.73
N MET A 428 -19.31 18.83 -28.17
CA MET A 428 -19.30 19.51 -26.89
C MET A 428 -19.44 18.49 -25.76
N VAL A 429 -18.63 18.65 -24.71
CA VAL A 429 -18.78 17.90 -23.48
C VAL A 429 -19.81 18.60 -22.59
N GLU A 430 -21.00 18.03 -22.47
CA GLU A 430 -22.11 18.67 -21.76
C GLU A 430 -22.07 18.37 -20.26
N GLN A 431 -21.83 17.12 -19.88
CA GLN A 431 -21.83 16.72 -18.48
C GLN A 431 -20.77 15.67 -18.22
N PHE A 432 -20.15 15.75 -17.04
CA PHE A 432 -19.28 14.72 -16.51
C PHE A 432 -19.91 14.05 -15.30
N HIS A 433 -19.92 12.72 -15.33
CA HIS A 433 -20.43 11.91 -14.24
C HIS A 433 -19.32 10.99 -13.72
N PHE A 434 -19.18 10.92 -12.41
CA PHE A 434 -18.29 9.97 -11.74
C PHE A 434 -18.96 9.39 -10.49
N TYR A 435 -18.66 8.14 -10.18
CA TYR A 435 -19.27 7.44 -9.05
C TYR A 435 -18.37 7.42 -7.83
N VAL A 436 -18.81 7.96 -6.70
CA VAL A 436 -18.10 7.89 -5.43
C VAL A 436 -18.56 6.65 -4.67
N SER A 437 -17.66 5.67 -4.51
CA SER A 437 -17.96 4.41 -3.82
C SER A 437 -17.84 4.50 -2.30
N GLN A 438 -16.90 5.30 -1.81
CA GLN A 438 -16.64 5.47 -0.37
C GLN A 438 -16.20 6.91 -0.10
N ASN A 439 -16.78 7.55 0.90
CA ASN A 439 -16.40 8.88 1.39
C ASN A 439 -16.82 9.05 2.86
N ASN A 440 -15.90 9.44 3.76
CA ASN A 440 -16.23 9.86 5.14
C ASN A 440 -15.82 11.29 5.49
N PHE A 441 -15.40 12.09 4.54
CA PHE A 441 -15.13 13.49 4.79
C PHE A 441 -16.45 14.26 4.85
N ASP A 442 -16.55 15.21 5.79
CA ASP A 442 -17.76 16.02 5.95
C ASP A 442 -17.99 16.86 4.69
N THR A 443 -16.91 17.43 4.15
CA THR A 443 -16.91 18.10 2.85
C THR A 443 -15.67 17.71 2.06
N LEU A 444 -15.83 17.45 0.77
CA LEU A 444 -14.74 17.40 -0.21
C LEU A 444 -14.94 18.49 -1.25
N ARG A 445 -13.85 19.03 -1.81
CA ARG A 445 -13.89 19.77 -3.06
C ARG A 445 -13.00 19.08 -4.07
N LEU A 446 -13.55 18.87 -5.26
CA LEU A 446 -12.84 18.28 -6.38
C LEU A 446 -12.72 19.32 -7.49
N ARG A 447 -11.57 19.38 -8.15
CA ARG A 447 -11.42 20.07 -9.43
C ARG A 447 -11.67 19.08 -10.55
N ILE A 448 -12.45 19.49 -11.56
CA ILE A 448 -12.65 18.71 -12.77
C ILE A 448 -11.74 19.26 -13.87
N ASN A 449 -10.94 18.38 -14.44
CA ASN A 449 -10.03 18.72 -15.53
C ASN A 449 -10.36 17.91 -16.78
N ALA A 450 -10.20 18.54 -17.94
CA ALA A 450 -10.25 17.91 -19.25
C ALA A 450 -8.94 18.15 -19.99
N TYR A 451 -8.41 17.10 -20.63
CA TYR A 451 -7.12 17.11 -21.31
C TYR A 451 -7.23 16.52 -22.71
N ALA A 452 -6.49 17.10 -23.65
CA ALA A 452 -6.18 16.46 -24.91
C ALA A 452 -5.41 15.15 -24.65
N LEU A 453 -5.56 14.16 -25.55
CA LEU A 453 -4.81 12.91 -25.46
C LEU A 453 -3.55 12.99 -26.32
N GLU A 454 -2.39 13.11 -25.69
CA GLU A 454 -1.10 13.18 -26.36
C GLU A 454 -0.27 11.94 -26.05
N ASN A 455 0.24 11.25 -27.07
CA ASN A 455 1.02 10.00 -26.90
C ASN A 455 0.31 8.96 -26.00
N GLY A 456 -1.03 8.95 -26.05
CA GLY A 456 -1.88 8.06 -25.27
C GLY A 456 -1.90 8.35 -23.76
N ARG A 457 -1.57 9.56 -23.32
CA ARG A 457 -1.66 10.08 -21.95
C ARG A 457 -2.33 11.48 -21.94
N PRO A 458 -2.78 11.98 -20.79
CA PRO A 458 -3.25 13.37 -20.69
C PRO A 458 -2.12 14.34 -21.07
N GLY A 459 -2.43 15.25 -22.00
CA GLY A 459 -1.54 16.30 -22.52
C GLY A 459 -2.01 17.69 -22.10
N ALA A 460 -2.12 18.61 -23.05
CA ALA A 460 -2.57 19.97 -22.80
C ALA A 460 -3.98 20.05 -22.19
N PRO A 461 -4.22 20.96 -21.21
CA PRO A 461 -5.54 21.18 -20.67
C PRO A 461 -6.47 21.80 -21.72
N LEU A 462 -7.73 21.35 -21.74
CA LEU A 462 -8.80 21.91 -22.58
C LEU A 462 -9.63 22.97 -21.83
N MET A 463 -9.27 23.23 -20.58
CA MET A 463 -9.95 24.11 -19.66
C MET A 463 -9.33 25.51 -19.66
N ARG A 464 -10.17 26.55 -19.60
CA ARG A 464 -9.74 27.96 -19.47
C ARG A 464 -9.88 28.54 -18.06
N GLU A 465 -10.70 27.89 -17.23
CA GLU A 465 -10.95 28.27 -15.85
C GLU A 465 -11.12 27.04 -14.96
N ASN A 466 -11.14 27.24 -13.64
CA ASN A 466 -11.32 26.16 -12.67
C ASN A 466 -12.78 25.70 -12.61
N ILE A 467 -13.01 24.40 -12.75
CA ILE A 467 -14.30 23.76 -12.44
C ILE A 467 -14.19 23.12 -11.06
N LEU A 468 -14.83 23.69 -10.05
CA LEU A 468 -14.82 23.17 -8.68
C LEU A 468 -16.18 22.59 -8.31
N VAL A 469 -16.17 21.38 -7.76
CA VAL A 469 -17.36 20.64 -7.34
C VAL A 469 -17.24 20.30 -5.87
N GLU A 470 -18.23 20.70 -5.09
CA GLU A 470 -18.30 20.41 -3.66
C GLU A 470 -19.17 19.19 -3.36
N LEU A 471 -18.67 18.28 -2.54
CA LEU A 471 -19.36 17.11 -2.05
C LEU A 471 -19.51 17.22 -0.53
N ALA A 472 -20.58 17.88 -0.09
CA ALA A 472 -20.93 17.99 1.33
C ALA A 472 -21.71 16.75 1.83
N GLY A 473 -21.65 16.50 3.14
CA GLY A 473 -22.44 15.49 3.82
C GLY A 473 -22.01 14.05 3.52
N LYS A 474 -20.70 13.79 3.37
CA LYS A 474 -20.16 12.43 3.11
C LYS A 474 -20.77 11.78 1.86
N LYS A 475 -21.03 12.59 0.83
CA LYS A 475 -21.75 12.18 -0.39
C LYS A 475 -21.08 10.97 -1.06
N THR A 476 -21.91 9.99 -1.42
CA THR A 476 -21.56 8.81 -2.23
C THR A 476 -22.56 8.66 -3.38
N GLY A 477 -22.29 7.75 -4.32
CA GLY A 477 -23.14 7.56 -5.50
C GLY A 477 -22.68 8.38 -6.70
N TRP A 478 -23.56 8.55 -7.68
CA TRP A 478 -23.29 9.34 -8.88
C TRP A 478 -23.23 10.84 -8.56
N ILE A 479 -22.13 11.46 -8.96
CA ILE A 479 -21.97 12.91 -9.00
C ILE A 479 -22.08 13.35 -10.45
N ALA A 480 -22.94 14.33 -10.72
CA ALA A 480 -23.08 14.97 -12.01
C ALA A 480 -22.50 16.38 -11.95
N VAL A 481 -21.73 16.73 -12.97
CA VAL A 481 -21.10 18.05 -13.13
C VAL A 481 -21.54 18.59 -14.47
N ASP A 482 -22.18 19.76 -14.46
CA ASP A 482 -22.55 20.47 -15.68
C ASP A 482 -21.32 21.14 -16.28
N LEU A 483 -20.97 20.75 -17.50
CA LEU A 483 -19.81 21.24 -18.24
C LEU A 483 -20.18 22.19 -19.37
N ARG A 484 -21.47 22.37 -19.68
CA ARG A 484 -21.97 23.27 -20.74
C ARG A 484 -21.46 24.71 -20.61
N PRO A 485 -21.38 25.33 -19.41
CA PRO A 485 -20.90 26.71 -19.27
C PRO A 485 -19.44 26.90 -19.75
N TYR A 486 -18.64 25.84 -19.70
CA TYR A 486 -17.22 25.88 -20.01
C TYR A 486 -16.91 25.59 -21.49
N GLN A 487 -17.92 25.23 -22.28
CA GLN A 487 -17.83 25.03 -23.74
C GLN A 487 -16.62 24.19 -24.18
N ILE A 488 -16.39 23.06 -23.50
CA ILE A 488 -15.28 22.16 -23.80
C ILE A 488 -15.58 21.41 -25.10
N LEU A 489 -14.89 21.77 -26.17
CA LEU A 489 -15.00 21.15 -27.48
C LEU A 489 -13.86 20.16 -27.71
N ALA A 490 -14.19 18.98 -28.23
CA ALA A 490 -13.20 17.98 -28.61
C ALA A 490 -13.66 17.13 -29.79
N ARG A 491 -12.76 16.94 -30.75
CA ARG A 491 -12.94 16.01 -31.87
C ARG A 491 -12.27 14.65 -31.62
N GLU A 492 -11.08 14.69 -31.05
CA GLU A 492 -10.27 13.51 -30.72
C GLU A 492 -10.56 12.99 -29.31
N ASP A 493 -10.13 11.76 -29.01
CA ASP A 493 -10.23 11.17 -27.67
C ASP A 493 -9.64 12.13 -26.61
N ILE A 494 -10.32 12.26 -25.49
CA ILE A 494 -9.91 13.12 -24.37
C ILE A 494 -9.76 12.32 -23.09
N VAL A 495 -9.13 12.94 -22.09
CA VAL A 495 -9.18 12.48 -20.71
C VAL A 495 -9.95 13.48 -19.87
N VAL A 496 -10.93 13.01 -19.12
CA VAL A 496 -11.60 13.82 -18.08
C VAL A 496 -11.30 13.19 -16.73
N ALA A 497 -11.02 14.03 -15.75
CA ALA A 497 -10.49 13.61 -14.46
C ALA A 497 -11.05 14.45 -13.32
N ALA A 498 -11.07 13.85 -12.13
CA ALA A 498 -11.41 14.49 -10.87
C ALA A 498 -10.16 14.53 -9.99
N GLU A 499 -9.78 15.73 -9.57
CA GLU A 499 -8.64 16.03 -8.72
C GLU A 499 -9.13 16.42 -7.33
N TRP A 500 -8.53 15.87 -6.28
CA TRP A 500 -8.91 16.23 -4.92
C TRP A 500 -8.14 17.44 -4.40
N VAL A 501 -8.82 18.59 -4.22
CA VAL A 501 -8.17 19.87 -3.89
C VAL A 501 -8.46 20.37 -2.48
N TYR A 502 -9.48 19.84 -1.80
CA TYR A 502 -9.83 20.26 -0.44
C TYR A 502 -10.64 19.21 0.31
N TYR A 503 -10.54 19.21 1.63
CA TYR A 503 -11.46 18.52 2.52
C TYR A 503 -11.70 19.30 3.81
N ALA A 504 -12.86 19.08 4.42
CA ALA A 504 -13.19 19.51 5.77
C ALA A 504 -13.62 18.31 6.63
N GLY A 505 -13.41 18.44 7.94
CA GLY A 505 -13.74 17.39 8.90
C GLY A 505 -12.69 16.29 9.01
N LYS A 506 -12.94 15.35 9.93
CA LYS A 506 -12.05 14.19 10.15
C LYS A 506 -12.52 13.02 9.27
N GLY A 507 -11.87 12.83 8.11
CA GLY A 507 -12.06 11.69 7.23
C GLY A 507 -10.76 10.90 7.00
N THR A 508 -10.88 9.67 6.51
CA THR A 508 -9.76 8.76 6.24
C THR A 508 -9.88 8.02 4.91
N TYR A 509 -11.05 8.01 4.27
CA TYR A 509 -11.31 7.30 3.02
C TYR A 509 -12.10 8.16 2.03
N PHE A 510 -11.62 8.18 0.79
CA PHE A 510 -12.31 8.74 -0.36
C PHE A 510 -11.88 7.93 -1.59
N ALA A 511 -12.84 7.29 -2.28
CA ALA A 511 -12.54 6.29 -3.30
C ALA A 511 -13.61 6.16 -4.39
N LEU A 512 -13.15 5.86 -5.60
CA LEU A 512 -13.98 5.56 -6.77
C LEU A 512 -13.86 4.06 -7.10
N PRO A 513 -14.93 3.40 -7.59
CA PRO A 513 -14.86 2.00 -7.97
C PRO A 513 -14.02 1.84 -9.25
N ILE A 514 -13.27 0.75 -9.36
CA ILE A 514 -12.44 0.44 -10.53
C ILE A 514 -12.71 -0.99 -11.02
N SER A 515 -13.07 -1.13 -12.29
CA SER A 515 -13.33 -2.42 -12.94
C SER A 515 -12.07 -2.97 -13.58
N VAL A 516 -11.78 -4.26 -13.33
CA VAL A 516 -10.69 -5.02 -13.95
C VAL A 516 -11.15 -6.47 -14.24
N PRO A 517 -11.03 -6.98 -15.46
CA PRO A 517 -10.64 -6.27 -16.68
C PRO A 517 -11.76 -5.32 -17.17
N SER A 518 -11.39 -4.32 -17.96
CA SER A 518 -12.30 -3.43 -18.68
C SER A 518 -11.72 -3.09 -20.05
N ASP A 519 -12.55 -2.62 -20.98
CA ASP A 519 -12.15 -2.06 -22.29
C ASP A 519 -11.67 -0.59 -22.24
N GLY A 520 -11.64 0.00 -21.03
CA GLY A 520 -11.24 1.37 -20.76
C GLY A 520 -9.75 1.54 -20.45
N VAL A 521 -9.34 2.80 -20.36
CA VAL A 521 -8.02 3.20 -19.88
C VAL A 521 -8.22 4.15 -18.70
N HIS A 522 -7.67 3.76 -17.56
CA HIS A 522 -7.65 4.54 -16.34
C HIS A 522 -6.32 5.27 -16.20
N PHE A 523 -6.38 6.49 -15.69
CA PHE A 523 -5.22 7.31 -15.39
C PHE A 523 -5.23 7.72 -13.93
N TYR A 524 -4.05 7.77 -13.32
CA TYR A 524 -3.91 8.23 -11.94
C TYR A 524 -2.65 9.07 -11.76
N GLN A 525 -2.81 10.24 -11.16
CA GLN A 525 -1.75 11.09 -10.65
C GLN A 525 -1.79 11.03 -9.12
N TYR A 526 -0.72 10.54 -8.49
CA TYR A 526 -0.73 10.22 -7.05
C TYR A 526 -0.64 11.46 -6.13
N GLY A 527 -0.29 12.61 -6.69
CA GLY A 527 -0.15 13.86 -5.99
C GLY A 527 0.06 15.00 -6.98
N SER A 528 -0.13 16.23 -6.52
CA SER A 528 0.02 17.43 -7.33
C SER A 528 1.33 17.42 -8.12
N GLN A 529 1.28 17.67 -9.43
CA GLN A 529 2.45 17.69 -10.35
C GLN A 529 3.13 16.33 -10.64
N ALA A 530 2.58 15.21 -10.20
CA ALA A 530 3.17 13.90 -10.49
C ALA A 530 3.02 13.49 -11.96
N LYS A 531 3.82 12.52 -12.42
CA LYS A 531 3.57 11.88 -13.72
C LYS A 531 2.24 11.13 -13.72
N TRP A 532 1.48 11.24 -14.81
CA TRP A 532 0.33 10.38 -15.07
C TRP A 532 0.76 8.91 -15.18
N LYS A 533 0.21 8.06 -14.33
CA LYS A 533 0.26 6.62 -14.51
C LYS A 533 -0.89 6.18 -15.40
N LYS A 534 -0.57 5.36 -16.40
CA LYS A 534 -1.53 4.79 -17.35
C LYS A 534 -1.78 3.34 -16.99
N PHE A 535 -3.05 2.97 -16.89
CA PHE A 535 -3.47 1.62 -16.58
C PHE A 535 -4.41 1.09 -17.66
N PRO A 536 -3.87 0.34 -18.63
CA PRO A 536 -4.68 -0.36 -19.62
C PRO A 536 -5.56 -1.41 -18.93
N MET A 537 -6.70 -1.71 -19.57
CA MET A 537 -7.66 -2.71 -19.11
C MET A 537 -8.32 -2.41 -17.74
N MET A 538 -8.25 -1.16 -17.29
CA MET A 538 -8.88 -0.70 -16.06
C MET A 538 -9.78 0.49 -16.38
N SER A 539 -10.95 0.57 -15.73
CA SER A 539 -11.86 1.68 -15.91
C SER A 539 -12.56 2.05 -14.61
N SER A 540 -12.48 3.34 -14.26
CA SER A 540 -13.33 3.94 -13.23
C SER A 540 -14.74 4.16 -13.77
N ALA A 541 -15.74 4.05 -12.89
CA ALA A 541 -17.13 4.34 -13.23
C ALA A 541 -17.32 5.85 -13.44
N MET A 542 -17.06 6.27 -14.68
CA MET A 542 -17.13 7.64 -15.14
C MET A 542 -17.72 7.67 -16.54
N TYR A 543 -18.61 8.61 -16.84
CA TYR A 543 -19.15 8.80 -18.18
C TYR A 543 -19.35 10.28 -18.51
N LEU A 544 -19.34 10.57 -19.80
CA LEU A 544 -19.66 11.89 -20.35
C LEU A 544 -20.97 11.82 -21.10
N THR A 545 -21.73 12.89 -21.03
CA THR A 545 -22.75 13.22 -22.02
C THR A 545 -22.12 14.21 -22.99
N VAL A 546 -22.13 13.88 -24.29
CA VAL A 546 -21.56 14.73 -25.35
C VAL A 546 -22.58 14.96 -26.46
N SER A 547 -22.51 16.13 -27.10
CA SER A 547 -23.42 16.51 -28.20
C SER A 547 -22.67 17.05 -29.43
N TRP A 548 -23.19 16.76 -30.62
CA TRP A 548 -22.64 17.20 -31.92
C TRP A 548 -23.69 17.28 -33.03
#